data_AF-A0A7W1UF47-F1
#
_entry.id   AF-A0A7W1UF47-F1
#
_cell.length_a   1.000
_cell.length_b   1.000
_cell.length_c   1.000
_cell.angle_alpha   90.00
_cell.angle_beta   90.00
_cell.angle_gamma   90.00
#
_symmetry.space_group_name_H-M   'P 1'
#
loop_
_entity.id
_entity.type
_entity.pdbx_description
1 polymer ?
#
loop_
_entity_poly.entity_id
_entity_poly.type
_entity_poly.pdbx_seq_one_letter_code
_entity_poly.pdbx_strand_id
1 'polypeptide(L)'
;SDQSLSGILQAALDRQYSASPTERFWTGGGLHTFANFNRADNGKLFTVREAFHHSVNLVFIRLMRDLVQYHTLAIPGSTAMVLKDPLNPIRRQYLQKFAQQEGRIFLYRFYDKYQGLTPEEAWQLVLSQTRLTPLRLGVLLRSIEPEKDVQAIIASLQQTFPNIKVSPEQAGRLFSQTDPRVLSLVDRGYVARIHPLELWTVTFLRQHPNASKSELAKAGEQELVEVYAWLFKTHRKAAQDSRIRLILEQEAFMEIHKAWKRVGYPFATLVPSLATAIGSSADRPAALTELMGILVNEGRKNPTVTIRQLHFAEGTPFETLVAHQEPDQEQVLNPLVAQILRQELIEVVEHGTAIGAKGALPPAEGTTISIGGKTGTGDHRQKVYDRGFRLIQSRPIARTATFVFLIDNRFFGTITAQVSGPQSGDFSFTSSLPVRIFRLFAPHLHAYVMPHSFKAEIAKPLQPRS
;
A
#
# COMPACT_ATOMS: atom_id res chain seq x y z
N SER A 1 26.31 18.04 22.95
CA SER A 1 24.92 17.55 22.83
C SER A 1 24.72 16.47 23.87
N ASP A 2 23.52 16.40 24.46
CA ASP A 2 23.15 15.27 25.34
C ASP A 2 23.08 13.99 24.50
N GLN A 3 23.89 13.00 24.86
CA GLN A 3 23.97 11.69 24.18
C GLN A 3 23.12 10.62 24.89
N SER A 4 22.40 10.99 25.95
CA SER A 4 21.41 10.09 26.55
C SER A 4 20.34 9.69 25.54
N LEU A 5 19.70 8.53 25.74
CA LEU A 5 18.58 8.12 24.89
C LEU A 5 17.48 9.19 24.86
N SER A 6 17.21 9.84 25.99
CA SER A 6 16.26 10.95 26.07
C SER A 6 16.68 12.12 25.19
N GLY A 7 17.93 12.58 25.32
CA GLY A 7 18.48 13.66 24.50
C GLY A 7 18.43 13.36 22.99
N ILE A 8 18.72 12.11 22.60
CA ILE A 8 18.63 11.67 21.21
C ILE A 8 17.19 11.68 20.70
N LEU A 9 16.22 11.21 21.50
CA LEU A 9 14.80 11.19 21.12
C LEU A 9 14.22 12.61 21.02
N GLN A 10 14.60 13.51 21.92
CA GLN A 10 14.21 14.92 21.83
C GLN A 10 14.82 15.59 20.59
N ALA A 11 16.12 15.40 20.34
CA ALA A 11 16.77 15.90 19.14
C ALA A 11 16.14 15.33 17.85
N ALA A 12 15.66 14.08 17.87
CA ALA A 12 14.96 13.48 16.74
C ALA A 12 13.61 14.18 16.45
N LEU A 13 12.88 14.59 17.49
CA LEU A 13 11.65 15.38 17.36
C LEU A 13 11.90 16.80 16.87
N ASP A 14 13.06 17.37 17.19
CA ASP A 14 13.43 18.74 16.79
C ASP A 14 14.06 18.82 15.38
N ARG A 15 14.23 17.68 14.69
CA ARG A 15 14.69 17.66 13.30
C ARG A 15 13.72 18.45 12.42
N GLN A 16 14.26 19.42 11.68
CA GLN A 16 13.48 20.28 10.81
C GLN A 16 13.38 19.77 9.38
N TYR A 17 12.20 19.92 8.79
CA TYR A 17 11.93 19.62 7.39
C TYR A 17 11.13 20.73 6.74
N SER A 18 11.32 20.90 5.43
CA SER A 18 10.47 21.77 4.63
C SER A 18 9.08 21.17 4.43
N ALA A 19 8.07 22.03 4.54
CA ALA A 19 6.71 21.74 4.12
C ALA A 19 6.43 22.13 2.66
N SER A 20 7.45 22.46 1.86
CA SER A 20 7.27 22.87 0.46
C SER A 20 6.78 21.74 -0.45
N PRO A 21 5.72 21.97 -1.27
CA PRO A 21 5.22 21.02 -2.25
C PRO A 21 5.99 21.07 -3.59
N THR A 22 7.01 21.91 -3.72
CA THR A 22 7.74 22.08 -5.00
C THR A 22 8.64 20.90 -5.34
N GLU A 23 9.07 20.13 -4.33
CA GLU A 23 9.88 18.93 -4.51
C GLU A 23 9.05 17.81 -5.17
N ARG A 24 9.68 17.12 -6.12
CA ARG A 24 9.13 15.92 -6.73
C ARG A 24 9.86 14.71 -6.15
N PHE A 25 9.12 13.68 -5.79
CA PHE A 25 9.65 12.49 -5.13
C PHE A 25 9.63 11.33 -6.11
N TRP A 26 10.78 10.70 -6.34
CA TRP A 26 10.83 9.44 -7.07
C TRP A 26 10.63 8.29 -6.08
N THR A 27 9.51 7.58 -6.18
CA THR A 27 9.11 6.51 -5.24
C THR A 27 8.62 5.28 -6.00
N GLY A 28 8.31 4.19 -5.30
CA GLY A 28 7.94 2.82 -5.72
C GLY A 28 6.94 2.60 -6.88
N GLY A 29 6.54 3.63 -7.62
CA GLY A 29 5.72 3.58 -8.83
C GLY A 29 5.96 4.74 -9.83
N GLY A 30 6.96 5.59 -9.59
CA GLY A 30 7.31 6.73 -10.44
C GLY A 30 7.40 8.07 -9.71
N LEU A 31 7.22 9.15 -10.47
CA LEU A 31 7.33 10.53 -9.99
C LEU A 31 6.04 10.95 -9.27
N HIS A 32 6.15 11.27 -7.98
CA HIS A 32 5.05 11.74 -7.15
C HIS A 32 5.25 13.20 -6.75
N THR A 33 4.14 13.92 -6.61
CA THR A 33 4.07 15.20 -5.89
C THR A 33 3.08 15.04 -4.74
N PHE A 34 3.34 15.76 -3.66
CA PHE A 34 2.48 15.74 -2.46
C PHE A 34 2.10 17.17 -2.09
N ALA A 35 1.01 17.30 -1.35
CA ALA A 35 0.52 18.59 -0.88
C ALA A 35 0.16 18.50 0.61
N ASN A 36 0.33 19.60 1.32
CA ASN A 36 -0.22 19.75 2.66
C ASN A 36 -1.74 19.91 2.60
N PHE A 37 -2.41 19.51 3.67
CA PHE A 37 -3.82 19.80 3.86
C PHE A 37 -4.06 21.32 3.90
N ASN A 38 -3.24 22.05 4.67
CA ASN A 38 -3.26 23.50 4.72
C ASN A 38 -2.17 24.10 3.84
N ARG A 39 -2.56 24.89 2.83
CA ARG A 39 -1.61 25.53 1.90
C ARG A 39 -0.76 26.62 2.56
N ALA A 40 -1.22 27.21 3.67
CA ALA A 40 -0.46 28.22 4.40
C ALA A 40 0.86 27.67 4.98
N ASP A 41 0.97 26.34 5.09
CA ASP A 41 2.17 25.69 5.61
C ASP A 41 3.25 25.47 4.54
N ASN A 42 2.91 25.60 3.25
CA ASN A 42 3.81 25.30 2.14
C ASN A 42 5.13 26.08 2.15
N GLY A 43 5.17 27.28 2.75
CA GLY A 43 6.36 28.12 2.81
C GLY A 43 7.24 27.93 4.04
N LYS A 44 6.90 27.01 4.94
CA LYS A 44 7.49 26.94 6.29
C LYS A 44 8.45 25.75 6.46
N LEU A 45 9.32 25.87 7.46
CA LEU A 45 10.05 24.77 8.07
C LEU A 45 9.34 24.38 9.37
N PHE A 46 9.28 23.09 9.64
CA PHE A 46 8.72 22.56 10.89
C PHE A 46 9.65 21.52 11.46
N THR A 47 9.77 21.48 12.77
CA THR A 47 10.24 20.30 13.51
C THR A 47 9.28 19.13 13.32
N VAL A 48 9.72 17.90 13.55
CA VAL A 48 8.84 16.72 13.55
C VAL A 48 7.73 16.88 14.58
N ARG A 49 8.06 17.48 15.74
CA ARG A 49 7.11 17.82 16.81
C ARG A 49 5.96 18.71 16.31
N GLU A 50 6.27 19.88 15.79
CA GLU A 50 5.25 20.83 15.30
C GLU A 50 4.44 20.22 14.14
N ALA A 51 5.11 19.48 13.25
CA ALA A 51 4.45 18.78 12.15
C ALA A 51 3.47 17.72 12.65
N PHE A 52 3.77 17.04 13.75
CA PHE A 52 2.89 16.06 14.40
C PHE A 52 1.66 16.73 15.01
N HIS A 53 1.83 17.85 15.70
CA HIS A 53 0.71 18.60 16.29
C HIS A 53 -0.23 19.15 15.22
N HIS A 54 0.33 19.71 14.14
CA HIS A 54 -0.41 20.40 13.07
C HIS A 54 -0.75 19.53 11.85
N SER A 55 -0.32 18.26 11.83
CA SER A 55 -0.54 17.32 10.71
C SER A 55 0.03 17.81 9.37
N VAL A 56 1.29 18.21 9.36
CA VAL A 56 1.97 18.74 8.16
C VAL A 56 2.48 17.60 7.28
N ASN A 57 1.68 17.18 6.30
CA ASN A 57 1.94 16.02 5.44
C ASN A 57 3.36 15.96 4.88
N LEU A 58 3.87 17.06 4.33
CA LEU A 58 5.14 17.06 3.59
C LEU A 58 6.37 16.84 4.49
N VAL A 59 6.25 17.08 5.80
CA VAL A 59 7.28 16.71 6.78
C VAL A 59 7.32 15.19 6.93
N PHE A 60 6.16 14.54 7.05
CA PHE A 60 6.06 13.07 7.15
C PHE A 60 6.52 12.35 5.88
N ILE A 61 6.23 12.90 4.70
CA ILE A 61 6.74 12.38 3.43
C ILE A 61 8.29 12.36 3.43
N ARG A 62 8.92 13.45 3.88
CA ARG A 62 10.38 13.56 3.94
C ARG A 62 10.99 12.71 5.04
N LEU A 63 10.34 12.62 6.20
CA LEU A 63 10.74 11.70 7.26
C LEU A 63 10.70 10.24 6.78
N MET A 64 9.65 9.85 6.07
CA MET A 64 9.55 8.51 5.49
C MET A 64 10.60 8.26 4.42
N ARG A 65 10.95 9.28 3.62
CA ARG A 65 12.08 9.19 2.67
C ARG A 65 13.37 8.87 3.40
N ASP A 66 13.63 9.54 4.52
CA ASP A 66 14.83 9.29 5.32
C ASP A 66 14.83 7.88 5.94
N LEU A 67 13.68 7.38 6.42
CA LEU A 67 13.53 6.00 6.90
C LEU A 67 13.78 4.96 5.79
N VAL A 68 13.20 5.18 4.61
CA VAL A 68 13.42 4.33 3.44
C VAL A 68 14.89 4.33 3.04
N GLN A 69 15.54 5.49 3.02
CA GLN A 69 16.98 5.60 2.72
C GLN A 69 17.84 4.88 3.75
N TYR A 70 17.53 5.03 5.04
CA TYR A 70 18.22 4.32 6.11
C TYR A 70 18.15 2.81 5.91
N HIS A 71 16.94 2.25 5.73
CA HIS A 71 16.77 0.81 5.51
C HIS A 71 17.42 0.35 4.21
N THR A 72 17.32 1.14 3.14
CA THR A 72 17.99 0.87 1.86
C THR A 72 19.50 0.73 2.04
N LEU A 73 20.13 1.58 2.86
CA LEU A 73 21.58 1.56 3.11
C LEU A 73 22.00 0.48 4.12
N ALA A 74 21.10 0.08 5.03
CA ALA A 74 21.36 -0.91 6.07
C ALA A 74 21.26 -2.37 5.57
N ILE A 75 20.69 -2.62 4.38
CA ILE A 75 20.62 -3.97 3.79
C ILE A 75 22.04 -4.52 3.57
N PRO A 76 22.39 -5.72 4.11
CA PRO A 76 23.69 -6.34 3.92
C PRO A 76 24.07 -6.48 2.44
N GLY A 77 25.34 -6.19 2.10
CA GLY A 77 25.82 -6.15 0.70
C GLY A 77 25.97 -4.76 0.09
N SER A 78 25.78 -3.70 0.91
CA SER A 78 25.92 -2.27 0.57
C SER A 78 25.30 -1.88 -0.77
N THR A 79 24.02 -1.53 -0.70
CA THR A 79 23.20 -0.98 -1.78
C THR A 79 23.84 0.18 -2.55
N ALA A 80 24.67 0.99 -1.88
CA ALA A 80 25.44 2.04 -2.52
C ALA A 80 26.48 1.47 -3.51
N MET A 81 27.07 0.31 -3.22
CA MET A 81 28.01 -0.38 -4.12
C MET A 81 27.30 -0.96 -5.34
N VAL A 82 26.11 -1.56 -5.18
CA VAL A 82 25.32 -2.12 -6.28
C VAL A 82 24.92 -1.06 -7.31
N LEU A 83 24.59 0.17 -6.85
CA LEU A 83 24.25 1.29 -7.73
C LEU A 83 25.49 1.99 -8.31
N LYS A 84 26.62 1.99 -7.61
CA LYS A 84 27.88 2.59 -8.07
C LYS A 84 28.56 1.76 -9.14
N ASP A 85 28.75 0.46 -8.92
CA ASP A 85 29.49 -0.43 -9.82
C ASP A 85 28.54 -1.11 -10.84
N PRO A 86 28.61 -0.78 -12.14
CA PRO A 86 27.79 -1.41 -13.18
C PRO A 86 28.05 -2.90 -13.37
N LEU A 87 29.21 -3.40 -12.96
CA LEU A 87 29.63 -4.80 -13.15
C LEU A 87 29.33 -5.67 -11.93
N ASN A 88 28.78 -5.09 -10.86
CA ASN A 88 28.46 -5.82 -9.65
C ASN A 88 27.45 -6.96 -9.96
N PRO A 89 27.78 -8.23 -9.65
CA PRO A 89 26.94 -9.38 -10.02
C PRO A 89 25.56 -9.35 -9.35
N ILE A 90 25.42 -8.68 -8.21
CA ILE A 90 24.15 -8.54 -7.48
C ILE A 90 23.13 -7.73 -8.30
N ARG A 91 23.57 -6.82 -9.19
CA ARG A 91 22.66 -6.07 -10.07
C ARG A 91 21.78 -6.98 -10.90
N ARG A 92 22.36 -8.08 -11.43
CA ARG A 92 21.61 -9.04 -12.25
C ARG A 92 20.47 -9.68 -11.45
N GLN A 93 20.68 -9.99 -10.18
CA GLN A 93 19.65 -10.55 -9.30
C GLN A 93 18.50 -9.56 -9.08
N TYR A 94 18.80 -8.29 -8.80
CA TYR A 94 17.77 -7.25 -8.65
C TYR A 94 16.98 -7.01 -9.95
N LEU A 95 17.67 -7.01 -11.10
CA LEU A 95 17.01 -6.85 -12.40
C LEU A 95 16.13 -8.05 -12.75
N GLN A 96 16.53 -9.27 -12.38
CA GLN A 96 15.70 -10.47 -12.51
C GLN A 96 14.46 -10.40 -11.63
N LYS A 97 14.62 -10.05 -10.34
CA LYS A 97 13.48 -9.81 -9.42
C LYS A 97 12.51 -8.80 -10.02
N PHE A 98 13.01 -7.68 -10.54
CA PHE A 98 12.21 -6.67 -11.20
C PHE A 98 11.44 -7.22 -12.41
N ALA A 99 12.14 -7.89 -13.34
CA ALA A 99 11.53 -8.45 -14.55
C ALA A 99 10.42 -9.46 -14.20
N GLN A 100 10.65 -10.30 -13.19
CA GLN A 100 9.65 -11.26 -12.70
C GLN A 100 8.44 -10.57 -12.06
N GLN A 101 8.65 -9.56 -11.21
CA GLN A 101 7.56 -8.83 -10.57
C GLN A 101 6.70 -8.04 -11.58
N GLU A 102 7.34 -7.22 -12.43
CA GLU A 102 6.62 -6.41 -13.42
C GLU A 102 5.98 -7.30 -14.49
N GLY A 103 6.72 -8.30 -14.97
CA GLY A 103 6.25 -9.26 -15.96
C GLY A 103 5.01 -10.05 -15.51
N ARG A 104 4.95 -10.45 -14.24
CA ARG A 104 3.75 -11.14 -13.67
C ARG A 104 2.50 -10.27 -13.74
N ILE A 105 2.61 -8.96 -13.57
CA ILE A 105 1.45 -8.04 -13.70
C ILE A 105 0.88 -8.12 -15.12
N PHE A 106 1.74 -8.10 -16.13
CA PHE A 106 1.32 -8.24 -17.52
C PHE A 106 0.74 -9.62 -17.82
N LEU A 107 1.39 -10.70 -17.37
CA LEU A 107 0.87 -12.06 -17.54
C LEU A 107 -0.54 -12.22 -16.94
N TYR A 108 -0.77 -11.74 -15.72
CA TYR A 108 -2.09 -11.84 -15.11
C TYR A 108 -3.14 -11.00 -15.83
N ARG A 109 -2.78 -9.81 -16.32
CA ARG A 109 -3.68 -9.00 -17.15
C ARG A 109 -4.04 -9.71 -18.45
N PHE A 110 -3.08 -10.34 -19.12
CA PHE A 110 -3.35 -11.09 -20.34
C PHE A 110 -4.13 -12.37 -20.05
N TYR A 111 -3.84 -13.07 -18.95
CA TYR A 111 -4.66 -14.21 -18.53
C TYR A 111 -6.12 -13.81 -18.38
N ASP A 112 -6.41 -12.73 -17.64
CA ASP A 112 -7.80 -12.24 -17.44
C ASP A 112 -8.49 -11.84 -18.74
N LYS A 113 -7.70 -11.44 -19.75
CA LYS A 113 -8.21 -11.09 -21.08
C LYS A 113 -8.62 -12.33 -21.91
N TYR A 114 -7.96 -13.47 -21.72
CA TYR A 114 -8.13 -14.66 -22.56
C TYR A 114 -8.81 -15.84 -21.86
N GLN A 115 -8.86 -15.85 -20.53
CA GLN A 115 -9.47 -16.93 -19.77
C GLN A 115 -10.96 -17.09 -20.11
N GLY A 116 -11.36 -18.32 -20.42
CA GLY A 116 -12.74 -18.67 -20.77
C GLY A 116 -13.07 -18.50 -22.26
N LEU A 117 -12.16 -17.96 -23.07
CA LEU A 117 -12.31 -17.93 -24.52
C LEU A 117 -11.93 -19.27 -25.14
N THR A 118 -12.64 -19.64 -26.21
CA THR A 118 -12.22 -20.73 -27.10
C THR A 118 -10.94 -20.34 -27.87
N PRO A 119 -10.16 -21.32 -28.38
CA PRO A 119 -8.98 -21.03 -29.20
C PRO A 119 -9.27 -20.10 -30.38
N GLU A 120 -10.43 -20.24 -31.01
CA GLU A 120 -10.88 -19.43 -32.14
C GLU A 120 -11.20 -18.00 -31.71
N GLU A 121 -11.91 -17.79 -30.61
CA GLU A 121 -12.21 -16.46 -30.06
C GLU A 121 -10.93 -15.73 -29.64
N ALA A 122 -10.03 -16.42 -28.93
CA ALA A 122 -8.74 -15.87 -28.55
C ALA A 122 -7.92 -15.46 -29.78
N TRP A 123 -7.92 -16.27 -30.83
CA TRP A 123 -7.25 -15.96 -32.09
C TRP A 123 -7.81 -14.71 -32.77
N GLN A 124 -9.14 -14.58 -32.86
CA GLN A 124 -9.78 -13.37 -33.41
C GLN A 124 -9.46 -12.12 -32.57
N LEU A 125 -9.41 -12.26 -31.25
CA LEU A 125 -9.02 -11.18 -30.35
C LEU A 125 -7.57 -10.76 -30.55
N VAL A 126 -6.63 -11.68 -30.82
CA VAL A 126 -5.25 -11.33 -31.18
C VAL A 126 -5.21 -10.57 -32.51
N LEU A 127 -5.89 -11.07 -33.53
CA LEU A 127 -5.89 -10.47 -34.87
C LEU A 127 -6.46 -9.05 -34.90
N SER A 128 -7.49 -8.76 -34.10
CA SER A 128 -8.15 -7.45 -34.08
C SER A 128 -7.29 -6.31 -33.49
N GLN A 129 -6.20 -6.63 -32.79
CA GLN A 129 -5.37 -5.64 -32.09
C GLN A 129 -4.33 -4.95 -32.98
N THR A 130 -4.06 -5.50 -34.16
CA THR A 130 -3.01 -5.00 -35.03
C THR A 130 -3.52 -4.95 -36.46
N ARG A 131 -3.07 -3.96 -37.22
CA ARG A 131 -3.32 -3.97 -38.67
C ARG A 131 -2.57 -5.14 -39.29
N LEU A 132 -3.31 -6.09 -39.85
CA LEU A 132 -2.74 -7.27 -40.47
C LEU A 132 -1.96 -6.90 -41.74
N THR A 133 -0.78 -7.49 -41.86
CA THR A 133 0.02 -7.56 -43.09
C THR A 133 0.46 -9.02 -43.25
N PRO A 134 0.88 -9.46 -44.45
CA PRO A 134 1.35 -10.84 -44.64
C PRO A 134 2.44 -11.26 -43.65
N LEU A 135 3.40 -10.37 -43.38
CA LEU A 135 4.45 -10.60 -42.39
C LEU A 135 3.89 -10.77 -40.97
N ARG A 136 3.00 -9.87 -40.54
CA ARG A 136 2.41 -9.91 -39.19
C ARG A 136 1.55 -11.15 -39.00
N LEU A 137 0.71 -11.47 -39.98
CA LEU A 137 -0.12 -12.67 -39.93
C LEU A 137 0.74 -13.92 -39.87
N GLY A 138 1.82 -13.99 -40.67
CA GLY A 138 2.80 -15.07 -40.62
C GLY A 138 3.41 -15.22 -39.22
N VAL A 139 3.91 -14.15 -38.62
CA VAL A 139 4.45 -14.18 -37.24
C VAL A 139 3.42 -14.65 -36.23
N LEU A 140 2.18 -14.15 -36.30
CA LEU A 140 1.12 -14.52 -35.35
C LEU A 140 0.75 -16.01 -35.46
N LEU A 141 0.56 -16.51 -36.68
CA LEU A 141 0.27 -17.92 -36.94
C LEU A 141 1.42 -18.81 -36.46
N ARG A 142 2.66 -18.48 -36.83
CA ARG A 142 3.84 -19.24 -36.41
C ARG A 142 4.09 -19.16 -34.90
N SER A 143 3.59 -18.12 -34.23
CA SER A 143 3.73 -18.00 -32.76
C SER A 143 2.76 -18.89 -32.02
N ILE A 144 1.48 -18.91 -32.43
CA ILE A 144 0.40 -19.62 -31.73
C ILE A 144 0.29 -21.07 -32.20
N GLU A 145 0.62 -21.35 -33.46
CA GLU A 145 0.57 -22.68 -34.09
C GLU A 145 1.90 -23.00 -34.79
N PRO A 146 3.00 -23.19 -34.05
CA PRO A 146 4.33 -23.39 -34.62
C PRO A 146 4.47 -24.65 -35.47
N GLU A 147 3.56 -25.61 -35.33
CA GLU A 147 3.54 -26.88 -36.07
C GLU A 147 2.90 -26.77 -37.47
N LYS A 148 2.21 -25.66 -37.78
CA LYS A 148 1.57 -25.49 -39.09
C LYS A 148 2.61 -25.38 -40.21
N ASP A 149 2.37 -26.11 -41.28
CA ASP A 149 3.21 -26.14 -42.46
C ASP A 149 3.04 -24.89 -43.35
N VAL A 150 3.86 -24.79 -44.40
CA VAL A 150 3.82 -23.66 -45.34
C VAL A 150 2.46 -23.54 -46.06
N GLN A 151 1.79 -24.66 -46.33
CA GLN A 151 0.50 -24.66 -47.01
C GLN A 151 -0.62 -24.07 -46.14
N ALA A 152 -0.65 -24.40 -44.86
CA ALA A 152 -1.59 -23.82 -43.91
C ALA A 152 -1.42 -22.29 -43.77
N ILE A 153 -0.18 -21.78 -43.88
CA ILE A 153 0.08 -20.34 -43.89
C ILE A 153 -0.40 -19.69 -45.19
N ILE A 154 -0.13 -20.30 -46.34
CA ILE A 154 -0.62 -19.82 -47.63
C ILE A 154 -2.15 -19.72 -47.62
N ALA A 155 -2.84 -20.77 -47.14
CA ALA A 155 -4.29 -20.78 -47.03
C ALA A 155 -4.80 -19.64 -46.12
N SER A 156 -4.15 -19.44 -44.97
CA SER A 156 -4.52 -18.37 -44.04
C SER A 156 -4.28 -16.97 -44.64
N LEU A 157 -3.21 -16.79 -45.42
CA LEU A 157 -2.92 -15.53 -46.13
C LEU A 157 -3.95 -15.25 -47.22
N GLN A 158 -4.34 -16.25 -48.01
CA GLN A 158 -5.36 -16.11 -49.05
C GLN A 158 -6.73 -15.81 -48.45
N GLN A 159 -7.07 -16.46 -47.34
CA GLN A 159 -8.32 -16.20 -46.62
C GLN A 159 -8.36 -14.76 -46.07
N THR A 160 -7.26 -14.27 -45.51
CA THR A 160 -7.20 -12.92 -44.91
C THR A 160 -7.04 -11.82 -45.95
N PHE A 161 -6.35 -12.11 -47.06
CA PHE A 161 -6.04 -11.18 -48.14
C PHE A 161 -6.44 -11.77 -49.50
N PRO A 162 -7.72 -11.81 -49.88
CA PRO A 162 -8.19 -12.51 -51.09
C PRO A 162 -7.52 -12.07 -52.40
N ASN A 163 -7.02 -10.83 -52.44
CA ASN A 163 -6.40 -10.25 -53.63
C ASN A 163 -4.88 -10.40 -53.67
N ILE A 164 -4.26 -11.03 -52.66
CA ILE A 164 -2.81 -11.22 -52.63
C ILE A 164 -2.41 -12.45 -53.44
N LYS A 165 -1.49 -12.27 -54.39
CA LYS A 165 -0.84 -13.39 -55.09
C LYS A 165 0.51 -13.62 -54.42
N VAL A 166 0.66 -14.73 -53.70
CA VAL A 166 1.92 -15.13 -53.07
C VAL A 166 2.53 -16.25 -53.92
N SER A 167 3.72 -16.03 -54.48
CA SER A 167 4.44 -17.09 -55.17
C SER A 167 4.97 -18.13 -54.17
N PRO A 168 5.23 -19.39 -54.59
CA PRO A 168 5.81 -20.40 -53.71
C PRO A 168 7.13 -19.94 -53.03
N GLU A 169 7.96 -19.20 -53.76
CA GLU A 169 9.19 -18.62 -53.21
C GLU A 169 8.92 -17.56 -52.13
N GLN A 170 7.94 -16.67 -52.35
CA GLN A 170 7.55 -15.66 -51.37
C GLN A 170 6.96 -16.29 -50.11
N ALA A 171 6.16 -17.33 -50.27
CA ALA A 171 5.62 -18.11 -49.15
C ALA A 171 6.74 -18.82 -48.37
N GLY A 172 7.71 -19.43 -49.06
CA GLY A 172 8.87 -20.06 -48.44
C GLY A 172 9.76 -19.07 -47.66
N ARG A 173 10.02 -17.88 -48.22
CA ARG A 173 10.72 -16.80 -47.51
C ARG A 173 9.94 -16.34 -46.28
N LEU A 174 8.63 -16.15 -46.42
CA LEU A 174 7.77 -15.74 -45.31
C LEU A 174 7.74 -16.78 -44.21
N PHE A 175 7.64 -18.07 -44.55
CA PHE A 175 7.69 -19.17 -43.61
C PHE A 175 9.02 -19.18 -42.83
N SER A 176 10.14 -19.06 -43.54
CA SER A 176 11.48 -19.10 -42.95
C SER A 176 11.75 -17.90 -42.04
N GLN A 177 11.39 -16.67 -42.47
CA GLN A 177 11.64 -15.46 -41.69
C GLN A 177 10.71 -15.32 -40.46
N THR A 178 9.63 -16.09 -40.39
CA THR A 178 8.66 -16.06 -39.28
C THR A 178 8.81 -17.26 -38.34
N ASP A 179 9.83 -18.07 -38.52
CA ASP A 179 10.14 -19.21 -37.65
C ASP A 179 10.42 -18.74 -36.21
N PRO A 180 9.74 -19.31 -35.18
CA PRO A 180 10.02 -19.00 -33.77
C PRO A 180 11.44 -19.30 -33.31
N ARG A 181 12.20 -20.12 -34.04
CA ARG A 181 13.63 -20.39 -33.77
C ARG A 181 14.53 -19.26 -34.28
N VAL A 182 14.04 -18.47 -35.23
CA VAL A 182 14.75 -17.33 -35.82
C VAL A 182 14.37 -16.04 -35.09
N LEU A 183 13.09 -15.88 -34.75
CA LEU A 183 12.58 -14.70 -34.03
C LEU A 183 12.33 -15.02 -32.55
N SER A 184 13.05 -14.33 -31.67
CA SER A 184 12.81 -14.37 -30.21
C SER A 184 11.37 -13.96 -29.87
N LEU A 185 10.90 -14.26 -28.65
CA LEU A 185 9.55 -13.82 -28.24
C LEU A 185 9.38 -12.29 -28.35
N VAL A 186 10.46 -11.55 -28.04
CA VAL A 186 10.50 -10.09 -28.15
C VAL A 186 10.37 -9.63 -29.60
N ASP A 187 11.13 -10.25 -30.52
CA ASP A 187 11.09 -9.89 -31.93
C ASP A 187 9.73 -10.21 -32.55
N ARG A 188 9.14 -11.36 -32.19
CA ARG A 188 7.79 -11.73 -32.61
C ARG A 188 6.77 -10.69 -32.18
N GLY A 189 6.80 -10.28 -30.91
CA GLY A 189 5.93 -9.20 -30.41
C GLY A 189 6.14 -7.87 -31.14
N TYR A 190 7.40 -7.49 -31.37
CA TYR A 190 7.75 -6.26 -32.08
C TYR A 190 7.20 -6.24 -33.52
N VAL A 191 7.43 -7.31 -34.29
CA VAL A 191 6.97 -7.43 -35.67
C VAL A 191 5.44 -7.46 -35.73
N ALA A 192 4.80 -8.27 -34.87
CA ALA A 192 3.35 -8.40 -34.79
C ALA A 192 2.65 -7.12 -34.28
N ARG A 193 3.38 -6.24 -33.57
CA ARG A 193 2.85 -5.11 -32.79
C ARG A 193 1.89 -5.57 -31.68
N ILE A 194 2.20 -6.72 -31.07
CA ILE A 194 1.49 -7.28 -29.91
C ILE A 194 2.50 -7.46 -28.78
N HIS A 195 2.07 -7.33 -27.53
CA HIS A 195 2.99 -7.48 -26.42
C HIS A 195 3.60 -8.90 -26.40
N PRO A 196 4.92 -9.08 -26.24
CA PRO A 196 5.56 -10.40 -26.24
C PRO A 196 4.92 -11.38 -25.25
N LEU A 197 4.68 -10.96 -24.01
CA LEU A 197 4.00 -11.78 -22.99
C LEU A 197 2.53 -12.08 -23.31
N GLU A 198 1.87 -11.29 -24.14
CA GLU A 198 0.50 -11.58 -24.58
C GLU A 198 0.50 -12.73 -25.58
N LEU A 199 1.41 -12.69 -26.57
CA LEU A 199 1.60 -13.80 -27.52
C LEU A 199 1.95 -15.10 -26.79
N TRP A 200 2.83 -15.03 -25.80
CA TRP A 200 3.15 -16.17 -24.95
C TRP A 200 1.91 -16.69 -24.21
N THR A 201 1.17 -15.80 -23.56
CA THR A 201 -0.03 -16.16 -22.76
C THR A 201 -1.08 -16.87 -23.62
N VAL A 202 -1.38 -16.34 -24.81
CA VAL A 202 -2.36 -16.95 -25.72
C VAL A 202 -1.90 -18.32 -26.19
N THR A 203 -0.63 -18.45 -26.54
CA THR A 203 -0.05 -19.74 -26.98
C THR A 203 -0.12 -20.78 -25.86
N PHE A 204 0.24 -20.39 -24.64
CA PHE A 204 0.19 -21.26 -23.47
C PHE A 204 -1.23 -21.70 -23.13
N LEU A 205 -2.19 -20.78 -23.06
CA LEU A 205 -3.58 -21.10 -22.74
C LEU A 205 -4.24 -21.97 -23.81
N ARG A 206 -3.81 -21.86 -25.07
CA ARG A 206 -4.27 -22.76 -26.13
C ARG A 206 -3.82 -24.21 -25.89
N GLN A 207 -2.61 -24.42 -25.40
CA GLN A 207 -2.06 -25.74 -25.08
C GLN A 207 -2.57 -26.26 -23.73
N HIS A 208 -2.89 -25.36 -22.81
CA HIS A 208 -3.32 -25.65 -21.45
C HIS A 208 -4.59 -24.86 -21.10
N PRO A 209 -5.76 -25.22 -21.67
CA PRO A 209 -7.00 -24.42 -21.55
C PRO A 209 -7.52 -24.30 -20.10
N ASN A 210 -7.17 -25.26 -19.24
CA ASN A 210 -7.58 -25.30 -17.83
C ASN A 210 -6.49 -24.82 -16.87
N ALA A 211 -5.37 -24.28 -17.36
CA ALA A 211 -4.30 -23.81 -16.50
C ALA A 211 -4.74 -22.60 -15.67
N SER A 212 -4.31 -22.59 -14.42
CA SER A 212 -4.49 -21.47 -13.50
C SER A 212 -3.51 -20.33 -13.79
N LYS A 213 -3.80 -19.13 -13.24
CA LYS A 213 -2.86 -18.00 -13.24
C LYS A 213 -1.48 -18.37 -12.68
N SER A 214 -1.46 -19.18 -11.62
CA SER A 214 -0.22 -19.61 -10.96
C SER A 214 0.63 -20.48 -11.89
N GLU A 215 0.00 -21.42 -12.60
CA GLU A 215 0.67 -22.29 -13.56
C GLU A 215 1.23 -21.50 -14.75
N LEU A 216 0.46 -20.55 -15.31
CA LEU A 216 0.96 -19.63 -16.35
C LEU A 216 2.18 -18.84 -15.85
N ALA A 217 2.11 -18.26 -14.66
CA ALA A 217 3.20 -17.46 -14.12
C ALA A 217 4.46 -18.29 -13.85
N LYS A 218 4.31 -19.54 -13.41
CA LYS A 218 5.41 -20.49 -13.21
C LYS A 218 6.02 -20.92 -14.55
N ALA A 219 5.19 -21.23 -15.55
CA ALA A 219 5.66 -21.61 -16.88
C ALA A 219 6.34 -20.45 -17.62
N GLY A 220 5.90 -19.21 -17.37
CA GLY A 220 6.44 -18.01 -18.00
C GLY A 220 7.70 -17.43 -17.36
N GLU A 221 8.27 -18.01 -16.29
CA GLU A 221 9.36 -17.36 -15.54
C GLU A 221 10.59 -17.01 -16.39
N GLN A 222 10.95 -17.87 -17.34
CA GLN A 222 12.07 -17.61 -18.26
C GLN A 222 11.71 -16.50 -19.27
N GLU A 223 10.49 -16.53 -19.80
CA GLU A 223 9.97 -15.53 -20.73
C GLU A 223 9.91 -14.14 -20.11
N LEU A 224 9.59 -14.06 -18.81
CA LEU A 224 9.63 -12.78 -18.08
C LEU A 224 11.03 -12.18 -18.07
N VAL A 225 12.08 -12.99 -17.99
CA VAL A 225 13.46 -12.50 -18.05
C VAL A 225 13.87 -12.17 -19.48
N GLU A 226 13.47 -12.99 -20.46
CA GLU A 226 13.76 -12.78 -21.89
C GLU A 226 13.16 -11.47 -22.41
N VAL A 227 11.91 -11.16 -22.06
CA VAL A 227 11.24 -9.93 -22.48
C VAL A 227 11.98 -8.68 -21.99
N TYR A 228 12.71 -8.80 -20.88
CA TYR A 228 13.55 -7.75 -20.32
C TYR A 228 15.03 -7.92 -20.65
N ALA A 229 15.43 -8.79 -21.60
CA ALA A 229 16.83 -9.00 -21.98
C ALA A 229 17.55 -7.69 -22.34
N TRP A 230 16.84 -6.72 -22.93
CA TRP A 230 17.36 -5.39 -23.24
C TRP A 230 17.86 -4.63 -22.00
N LEU A 231 17.23 -4.86 -20.83
CA LEU A 231 17.55 -4.20 -19.57
C LEU A 231 18.91 -4.67 -19.01
N PHE A 232 19.31 -5.91 -19.32
CA PHE A 232 20.57 -6.49 -18.85
C PHE A 232 21.80 -5.97 -19.61
N LYS A 233 21.62 -5.22 -20.71
CA LYS A 233 22.74 -4.63 -21.46
C LYS A 233 23.40 -3.51 -20.66
N THR A 234 24.73 -3.56 -20.50
CA THR A 234 25.52 -2.67 -19.61
C THR A 234 25.40 -1.18 -19.94
N HIS A 235 25.22 -0.80 -21.20
CA HIS A 235 25.02 0.60 -21.62
C HIS A 235 23.67 1.19 -21.15
N ARG A 236 22.77 0.38 -20.58
CA ARG A 236 21.46 0.82 -20.03
C ARG A 236 21.52 1.12 -18.53
N LYS A 237 22.68 1.54 -18.00
CA LYS A 237 22.89 1.79 -16.55
C LYS A 237 21.80 2.62 -15.90
N ALA A 238 21.41 3.76 -16.47
CA ALA A 238 20.38 4.62 -15.89
C ALA A 238 19.01 3.92 -15.78
N ALA A 239 18.65 3.13 -16.80
CA ALA A 239 17.43 2.33 -16.76
C ALA A 239 17.52 1.27 -15.66
N GLN A 240 18.63 0.52 -15.62
CA GLN A 240 18.88 -0.49 -14.58
C GLN A 240 18.81 0.09 -13.17
N ASP A 241 19.53 1.19 -12.90
CA ASP A 241 19.58 1.83 -11.59
C ASP A 241 18.18 2.22 -11.10
N SER A 242 17.33 2.72 -11.99
CA SER A 242 15.95 3.07 -11.65
C SER A 242 15.12 1.85 -11.23
N ARG A 243 15.31 0.69 -11.87
CA ARG A 243 14.61 -0.56 -11.54
C ARG A 243 15.17 -1.20 -10.27
N ILE A 244 16.49 -1.16 -10.09
CA ILE A 244 17.15 -1.64 -8.88
C ILE A 244 16.66 -0.82 -7.68
N ARG A 245 16.60 0.52 -7.77
CA ARG A 245 16.04 1.38 -6.73
C ARG A 245 14.60 1.02 -6.37
N LEU A 246 13.78 0.63 -7.34
CA LEU A 246 12.40 0.20 -7.10
C LEU A 246 12.34 -1.01 -6.17
N ILE A 247 13.14 -2.04 -6.45
CA ILE A 247 13.15 -3.27 -5.64
C ILE A 247 13.74 -3.00 -4.25
N LEU A 248 14.78 -2.17 -4.17
CA LEU A 248 15.38 -1.76 -2.90
C LEU A 248 14.40 -0.99 -2.02
N GLU A 249 13.60 -0.09 -2.62
CA GLU A 249 12.56 0.63 -1.90
C GLU A 249 11.49 -0.34 -1.37
N GLN A 250 11.05 -1.33 -2.15
CA GLN A 250 10.15 -2.37 -1.67
C GLN A 250 10.76 -3.16 -0.50
N GLU A 251 12.03 -3.54 -0.59
CA GLU A 251 12.75 -4.23 0.49
C GLU A 251 12.84 -3.35 1.76
N ALA A 252 13.09 -2.06 1.62
CA ALA A 252 13.06 -1.12 2.74
C ALA A 252 11.66 -1.06 3.40
N PHE A 253 10.58 -1.04 2.62
CA PHE A 253 9.22 -1.10 3.16
C PHE A 253 8.90 -2.42 3.87
N MET A 254 9.52 -3.54 3.50
CA MET A 254 9.41 -4.78 4.26
C MET A 254 10.03 -4.66 5.65
N GLU A 255 11.17 -3.97 5.79
CA GLU A 255 11.78 -3.72 7.11
C GLU A 255 10.94 -2.75 7.95
N ILE A 256 10.42 -1.68 7.35
CA ILE A 256 9.51 -0.74 8.03
C ILE A 256 8.23 -1.46 8.47
N HIS A 257 7.71 -2.37 7.64
CA HIS A 257 6.52 -3.16 7.94
C HIS A 257 6.71 -4.04 9.16
N LYS A 258 7.88 -4.65 9.37
CA LYS A 258 8.18 -5.41 10.61
C LYS A 258 8.00 -4.53 11.86
N ALA A 259 8.50 -3.29 11.82
CA ALA A 259 8.36 -2.36 12.93
C ALA A 259 6.90 -1.98 13.19
N TRP A 260 6.10 -1.80 12.13
CA TRP A 260 4.66 -1.51 12.23
C TRP A 260 3.86 -2.73 12.72
N LYS A 261 4.19 -3.94 12.24
CA LYS A 261 3.54 -5.18 12.68
C LYS A 261 3.69 -5.42 14.18
N ARG A 262 4.90 -5.18 14.69
CA ARG A 262 5.21 -5.31 16.11
C ARG A 262 4.28 -4.47 17.01
N VAL A 263 3.83 -3.30 16.53
CA VAL A 263 2.93 -2.40 17.28
C VAL A 263 1.46 -2.50 16.85
N GLY A 264 1.06 -3.59 16.19
CA GLY A 264 -0.36 -3.90 15.93
C GLY A 264 -0.86 -3.66 14.51
N TYR A 265 0.01 -3.27 13.55
CA TYR A 265 -0.44 -3.04 12.17
C TYR A 265 -1.13 -4.29 11.56
N PRO A 266 -2.34 -4.18 11.00
CA PRO A 266 -3.17 -5.36 10.75
C PRO A 266 -2.85 -6.08 9.43
N PHE A 267 -2.25 -5.40 8.45
CA PHE A 267 -2.08 -5.96 7.10
C PHE A 267 -0.74 -6.68 6.90
N ALA A 268 -0.68 -7.57 5.92
CA ALA A 268 0.49 -8.41 5.63
C ALA A 268 1.64 -7.64 4.95
N THR A 269 1.36 -6.46 4.38
CA THR A 269 2.33 -5.64 3.65
C THR A 269 1.99 -4.16 3.81
N LEU A 270 3.00 -3.28 3.71
CA LEU A 270 2.79 -1.85 3.46
C LEU A 270 2.75 -1.58 1.94
N VAL A 271 2.05 -0.50 1.56
CA VAL A 271 2.20 0.08 0.22
C VAL A 271 3.60 0.70 0.13
N PRO A 272 4.44 0.31 -0.83
CA PRO A 272 5.80 0.82 -0.96
C PRO A 272 5.80 2.22 -1.60
N SER A 273 5.32 3.21 -0.84
CA SER A 273 5.25 4.61 -1.22
C SER A 273 5.45 5.48 0.00
N LEU A 274 6.11 6.62 -0.17
CA LEU A 274 6.24 7.64 0.88
C LEU A 274 4.88 8.11 1.42
N ALA A 275 3.82 8.00 0.61
CA ALA A 275 2.43 8.27 1.00
C ALA A 275 1.95 7.41 2.19
N THR A 276 2.65 6.30 2.50
CA THR A 276 2.37 5.47 3.68
C THR A 276 2.47 6.27 4.97
N ALA A 277 3.34 7.28 5.01
CA ALA A 277 3.49 8.19 6.15
C ALA A 277 2.24 9.03 6.44
N ILE A 278 1.32 9.13 5.47
CA ILE A 278 0.07 9.89 5.56
C ILE A 278 -1.16 9.01 5.30
N GLY A 279 -1.02 7.69 5.49
CA GLY A 279 -2.15 6.76 5.54
C GLY A 279 -2.49 6.02 4.25
N SER A 280 -1.64 6.05 3.20
CA SER A 280 -1.93 5.29 1.97
C SER A 280 -1.89 3.76 2.15
N SER A 281 -1.29 3.27 3.24
CA SER A 281 -1.26 1.85 3.60
C SER A 281 -2.49 1.38 4.38
N ALA A 282 -3.49 2.25 4.56
CA ALA A 282 -4.71 2.01 5.33
C ALA A 282 -4.44 1.57 6.79
N ASP A 283 -5.50 1.41 7.57
CA ASP A 283 -5.47 0.79 8.89
C ASP A 283 -6.88 0.27 9.26
N ARG A 284 -7.00 -0.37 10.44
CA ARG A 284 -8.28 -0.72 11.08
C ARG A 284 -8.44 0.08 12.37
N PRO A 285 -9.63 0.61 12.69
CA PRO A 285 -9.87 1.32 13.94
C PRO A 285 -9.43 0.53 15.19
N ALA A 286 -9.59 -0.79 15.20
CA ALA A 286 -9.15 -1.64 16.30
C ALA A 286 -7.62 -1.66 16.49
N ALA A 287 -6.84 -1.68 15.40
CA ALA A 287 -5.38 -1.65 15.46
C ALA A 287 -4.85 -0.29 15.94
N LEU A 288 -5.53 0.80 15.56
CA LEU A 288 -5.22 2.13 16.10
C LEU A 288 -5.51 2.23 17.61
N THR A 289 -6.62 1.64 18.06
CA THR A 289 -6.94 1.53 19.49
C THR A 289 -5.88 0.69 20.23
N GLU A 290 -5.45 -0.43 19.65
CA GLU A 290 -4.38 -1.27 20.20
C GLU A 290 -3.07 -0.49 20.35
N LEU A 291 -2.69 0.30 19.35
CA LEU A 291 -1.53 1.19 19.43
C LEU A 291 -1.64 2.18 20.59
N MET A 292 -2.80 2.82 20.80
CA MET A 292 -3.00 3.70 21.95
C MET A 292 -2.86 2.94 23.28
N GLY A 293 -3.38 1.71 23.33
CA GLY A 293 -3.22 0.82 24.50
C GLY A 293 -1.76 0.48 24.79
N ILE A 294 -0.95 0.21 23.75
CA ILE A 294 0.49 0.01 23.88
C ILE A 294 1.15 1.25 24.48
N LEU A 295 0.79 2.45 24.05
CA LEU A 295 1.37 3.69 24.59
C LEU A 295 0.97 3.95 26.04
N VAL A 296 -0.30 3.70 26.38
CA VAL A 296 -0.82 3.80 27.74
C VAL A 296 -0.13 2.80 28.68
N ASN A 297 0.18 1.59 28.19
CA ASN A 297 0.88 0.56 28.95
C ASN A 297 2.41 0.59 28.75
N GLU A 298 3.01 1.78 28.60
CA GLU A 298 4.47 1.98 28.56
C GLU A 298 5.20 1.13 27.51
N GLY A 299 4.56 0.91 26.36
CA GLY A 299 5.11 0.14 25.26
C GLY A 299 4.87 -1.37 25.34
N ARG A 300 4.09 -1.86 26.31
CA ARG A 300 3.70 -3.27 26.42
C ARG A 300 2.40 -3.54 25.67
N LYS A 301 2.39 -4.63 24.90
CA LYS A 301 1.24 -5.10 24.15
C LYS A 301 0.40 -6.04 25.02
N ASN A 302 -0.85 -5.66 25.26
CA ASN A 302 -1.83 -6.50 25.94
C ASN A 302 -2.84 -7.02 24.92
N PRO A 303 -3.23 -8.31 24.98
CA PRO A 303 -4.33 -8.79 24.17
C PRO A 303 -5.64 -8.13 24.61
N THR A 304 -6.50 -7.88 23.64
CA THR A 304 -7.82 -7.32 23.90
C THR A 304 -8.74 -8.44 24.36
N VAL A 305 -9.15 -8.42 25.63
CA VAL A 305 -10.06 -9.42 26.22
C VAL A 305 -11.44 -8.80 26.43
N THR A 306 -12.46 -9.31 25.75
CA THR A 306 -13.86 -8.86 25.92
C THR A 306 -14.61 -9.68 26.98
N ILE A 307 -14.26 -10.96 27.13
CA ILE A 307 -14.87 -11.88 28.10
C ILE A 307 -13.76 -12.31 29.07
N ARG A 308 -13.90 -11.94 30.35
CA ARG A 308 -12.90 -12.28 31.38
C ARG A 308 -13.08 -13.69 31.93
N GLN A 309 -14.33 -14.10 32.10
CA GLN A 309 -14.69 -15.36 32.73
C GLN A 309 -16.04 -15.83 32.20
N LEU A 310 -16.17 -17.14 32.01
CA LEU A 310 -17.43 -17.84 31.81
C LEU A 310 -17.59 -18.86 32.93
N HIS A 311 -18.72 -18.81 33.63
CA HIS A 311 -19.03 -19.71 34.74
C HIS A 311 -20.22 -20.57 34.35
N PHE A 312 -20.00 -21.87 34.23
CA PHE A 312 -20.98 -22.84 33.77
C PHE A 312 -21.43 -23.70 34.95
N ALA A 313 -22.73 -24.02 34.96
CA ALA A 313 -23.34 -25.01 35.84
C ALA A 313 -23.01 -24.81 37.33
N GLU A 314 -23.04 -23.56 37.78
CA GLU A 314 -22.83 -23.14 39.17
C GLU A 314 -23.67 -23.99 40.14
N GLY A 315 -23.04 -24.52 41.18
CA GLY A 315 -23.71 -25.33 42.20
C GLY A 315 -23.99 -26.78 41.78
N THR A 316 -23.41 -27.25 40.68
CA THR A 316 -23.54 -28.65 40.23
C THR A 316 -22.18 -29.37 40.22
N PRO A 317 -22.14 -30.71 40.22
CA PRO A 317 -20.89 -31.46 40.02
C PRO A 317 -20.17 -31.18 38.68
N PHE A 318 -20.83 -30.50 37.74
CA PHE A 318 -20.28 -30.10 36.45
C PHE A 318 -19.82 -28.63 36.41
N GLU A 319 -19.80 -27.96 37.57
CA GLU A 319 -19.40 -26.56 37.68
C GLU A 319 -18.03 -26.32 37.05
N THR A 320 -17.96 -25.40 36.09
CA THR A 320 -16.76 -25.13 35.32
C THR A 320 -16.54 -23.62 35.20
N LEU A 321 -15.36 -23.17 35.61
CA LEU A 321 -14.94 -21.77 35.51
C LEU A 321 -13.87 -21.65 34.43
N VAL A 322 -14.24 -21.06 33.29
CA VAL A 322 -13.32 -20.76 32.19
C VAL A 322 -12.89 -19.32 32.34
N ALA A 323 -11.67 -19.10 32.83
CA ALA A 323 -11.06 -17.79 32.93
C ALA A 323 -9.89 -17.68 31.94
N HIS A 324 -9.64 -16.47 31.45
CA HIS A 324 -8.42 -16.20 30.69
C HIS A 324 -7.20 -16.31 31.62
N GLN A 325 -6.21 -17.10 31.22
CA GLN A 325 -4.89 -17.02 31.84
C GLN A 325 -4.29 -15.64 31.53
N GLU A 326 -3.72 -14.98 32.54
CA GLU A 326 -3.09 -13.67 32.33
C GLU A 326 -2.03 -13.81 31.22
N PRO A 327 -2.20 -13.11 30.10
CA PRO A 327 -1.32 -13.25 28.96
C PRO A 327 0.01 -12.55 29.27
N ASP A 328 1.11 -13.16 28.83
CA ASP A 328 2.42 -12.53 28.89
C ASP A 328 2.38 -11.16 28.18
N GLN A 329 2.73 -10.11 28.90
CA GLN A 329 2.82 -8.76 28.34
C GLN A 329 4.12 -8.65 27.54
N GLU A 330 4.00 -8.57 26.21
CA GLU A 330 5.17 -8.41 25.33
C GLU A 330 5.60 -6.93 25.28
N GLN A 331 6.87 -6.62 25.61
CA GLN A 331 7.41 -5.27 25.44
C GLN A 331 7.75 -5.01 23.97
N VAL A 332 6.84 -4.32 23.26
CA VAL A 332 6.93 -4.11 21.81
C VAL A 332 7.52 -2.75 21.41
N LEU A 333 7.51 -1.78 22.33
CA LEU A 333 8.06 -0.43 22.15
C LEU A 333 8.89 -0.04 23.38
N ASN A 334 9.97 0.72 23.23
CA ASN A 334 10.73 1.20 24.38
C ASN A 334 9.86 2.10 25.28
N PRO A 335 9.88 1.95 26.62
CA PRO A 335 9.04 2.74 27.53
C PRO A 335 9.19 4.26 27.38
N LEU A 336 10.42 4.74 27.18
CA LEU A 336 10.68 6.17 26.98
C LEU A 336 10.11 6.68 25.66
N VAL A 337 10.15 5.86 24.59
CA VAL A 337 9.52 6.20 23.31
C VAL A 337 8.00 6.27 23.46
N ALA A 338 7.39 5.32 24.19
CA ALA A 338 5.96 5.34 24.48
C ALA A 338 5.56 6.59 25.27
N GLN A 339 6.32 6.94 26.31
CA GLN A 339 6.10 8.13 27.13
C GLN A 339 6.19 9.43 26.31
N ILE A 340 7.24 9.59 25.50
CA ILE A 340 7.44 10.78 24.67
C ILE A 340 6.30 10.91 23.65
N LEU A 341 5.95 9.83 22.93
CA LEU A 341 4.87 9.88 21.96
C LEU A 341 3.51 10.20 22.63
N ARG A 342 3.27 9.69 23.84
CA ARG A 342 2.08 10.03 24.62
C ARG A 342 2.03 11.51 24.96
N GLN A 343 3.16 12.12 25.35
CA GLN A 343 3.22 13.57 25.56
C GLN A 343 2.88 14.33 24.27
N GLU A 344 3.46 13.93 23.13
CA GLU A 344 3.13 14.59 21.85
C GLU A 344 1.67 14.45 21.45
N LEU A 345 1.01 13.33 21.80
CA LEU A 345 -0.42 13.15 21.58
C LEU A 345 -1.25 14.09 22.46
N ILE A 346 -0.83 14.37 23.70
CA ILE A 346 -1.44 15.37 24.58
C ILE A 346 -1.30 16.76 23.96
N GLU A 347 -0.11 17.11 23.47
CA GLU A 347 0.13 18.40 22.81
C GLU A 347 -0.73 18.62 21.55
N VAL A 348 -1.08 17.55 20.81
CA VAL A 348 -2.01 17.63 19.67
C VAL A 348 -3.41 18.08 20.11
N VAL A 349 -3.84 17.71 21.33
CA VAL A 349 -5.11 18.17 21.92
C VAL A 349 -4.95 19.54 22.57
N GLU A 350 -3.80 19.88 23.13
CA GLU A 350 -3.61 21.18 23.78
C GLU A 350 -3.43 22.33 22.78
N HIS A 351 -2.72 22.07 21.68
CA HIS A 351 -2.23 23.09 20.75
C HIS A 351 -2.43 22.74 19.27
N GLY A 352 -2.82 21.51 18.96
CA GLY A 352 -2.81 20.98 17.61
C GLY A 352 -4.19 20.75 16.98
N THR A 353 -4.21 19.84 16.02
CA THR A 353 -5.40 19.51 15.22
C THR A 353 -6.57 18.90 16.02
N ALA A 354 -6.35 18.45 17.25
CA ALA A 354 -7.37 17.86 18.11
C ALA A 354 -7.90 18.83 19.19
N ILE A 355 -7.62 20.14 19.08
CA ILE A 355 -7.95 21.16 20.09
C ILE A 355 -9.42 21.17 20.56
N GLY A 356 -10.35 20.71 19.74
CA GLY A 356 -11.76 20.56 20.12
C GLY A 356 -12.00 19.60 21.30
N ALA A 357 -11.08 18.67 21.58
CA ALA A 357 -11.15 17.75 22.72
C ALA A 357 -10.60 18.37 24.03
N LYS A 358 -9.92 19.52 23.97
CA LYS A 358 -9.38 20.20 25.15
C LYS A 358 -10.49 20.56 26.13
N GLY A 359 -10.31 20.17 27.39
CA GLY A 359 -11.32 20.37 28.44
C GLY A 359 -12.64 19.63 28.20
N ALA A 360 -12.63 18.53 27.43
CA ALA A 360 -13.81 17.68 27.26
C ALA A 360 -14.20 16.93 28.55
N LEU A 361 -13.21 16.65 29.42
CA LEU A 361 -13.41 16.16 30.77
C LEU A 361 -13.07 17.30 31.74
N PRO A 362 -14.04 17.83 32.51
CA PRO A 362 -13.73 18.83 33.52
C PRO A 362 -12.88 18.18 34.63
N PRO A 363 -11.87 18.89 35.15
CA PRO A 363 -11.14 18.43 36.33
C PRO A 363 -12.11 18.27 37.51
N ALA A 364 -11.92 17.24 38.33
CA ALA A 364 -12.52 17.15 39.65
C ALA A 364 -11.50 17.69 40.68
N GLU A 365 -11.97 18.18 41.83
CA GLU A 365 -11.13 18.86 42.84
C GLU A 365 -9.76 18.19 43.03
N GLY A 366 -8.69 18.92 42.68
CA GLY A 366 -7.30 18.49 42.83
C GLY A 366 -6.73 17.54 41.77
N THR A 367 -7.53 17.06 40.80
CA THR A 367 -7.08 16.08 39.79
C THR A 367 -7.23 16.62 38.36
N THR A 368 -6.11 16.77 37.66
CA THR A 368 -6.08 17.09 36.23
C THR A 368 -6.23 15.82 35.40
N ILE A 369 -7.11 15.84 34.41
CA ILE A 369 -7.30 14.75 33.45
C ILE A 369 -6.64 15.17 32.13
N SER A 370 -5.60 14.45 31.73
CA SER A 370 -4.93 14.65 30.46
C SER A 370 -5.64 13.89 29.34
N ILE A 371 -5.85 14.56 28.22
CA ILE A 371 -6.43 13.95 27.02
C ILE A 371 -5.40 14.12 25.91
N GLY A 372 -5.00 13.00 25.30
CA GLY A 372 -4.15 13.00 24.14
C GLY A 372 -4.84 12.31 22.97
N GLY A 373 -4.41 12.62 21.75
CA GLY A 373 -4.94 11.92 20.59
C GLY A 373 -4.41 12.43 19.27
N LYS A 374 -4.76 11.71 18.20
CA LYS A 374 -4.40 12.07 16.83
C LYS A 374 -5.61 12.01 15.92
N THR A 375 -5.67 13.00 15.04
CA THR A 375 -6.69 13.13 14.00
C THR A 375 -6.23 12.54 12.68
N GLY A 376 -7.17 12.04 11.89
CA GLY A 376 -6.98 11.63 10.49
C GLY A 376 -8.21 11.98 9.65
N THR A 377 -7.99 12.42 8.42
CA THR A 377 -9.05 12.68 7.43
C THR A 377 -8.66 12.02 6.11
N GLY A 378 -9.53 11.20 5.54
CA GLY A 378 -9.32 10.52 4.26
C GLY A 378 -10.43 10.85 3.25
N ASP A 379 -10.02 11.22 2.03
CA ASP A 379 -10.88 11.32 0.85
C ASP A 379 -10.40 10.31 -0.20
N HIS A 380 -10.99 9.12 -0.15
CA HIS A 380 -10.62 8.00 -1.02
C HIS A 380 -11.34 8.14 -2.34
N ARG A 381 -10.58 8.28 -3.43
CA ARG A 381 -11.11 8.46 -4.78
C ARG A 381 -10.41 7.56 -5.79
N GLN A 382 -11.18 6.97 -6.69
CA GLN A 382 -10.65 6.32 -7.88
C GLN A 382 -10.31 7.39 -8.92
N LYS A 383 -9.05 7.49 -9.30
CA LYS A 383 -8.59 8.41 -10.35
C LYS A 383 -8.17 7.62 -11.59
N VAL A 384 -8.67 8.02 -12.75
CA VAL A 384 -8.26 7.47 -14.05
C VAL A 384 -7.47 8.55 -14.78
N TYR A 385 -6.30 8.16 -15.27
CA TYR A 385 -5.39 9.02 -16.00
C TYR A 385 -5.25 8.55 -17.44
N ASP A 386 -5.16 9.51 -18.36
CA ASP A 386 -4.82 9.31 -19.75
C ASP A 386 -3.29 9.45 -19.96
N ARG A 387 -2.84 9.29 -21.21
CA ARG A 387 -1.45 9.54 -21.63
C ARG A 387 -0.97 10.90 -21.11
N GLY A 388 0.28 10.94 -20.65
CA GLY A 388 0.88 12.15 -20.08
C GLY A 388 0.40 12.51 -18.67
N PHE A 389 -0.18 11.57 -17.91
CA PHE A 389 -0.69 11.78 -16.54
C PHE A 389 -1.82 12.80 -16.44
N ARG A 390 -2.57 13.00 -17.53
CA ARG A 390 -3.76 13.87 -17.53
C ARG A 390 -4.91 13.16 -16.80
N LEU A 391 -5.38 13.73 -15.71
CA LEU A 391 -6.56 13.22 -14.98
C LEU A 391 -7.81 13.35 -15.87
N ILE A 392 -8.47 12.23 -16.16
CA ILE A 392 -9.70 12.21 -16.97
C ILE A 392 -10.95 11.84 -16.15
N GLN A 393 -10.77 11.19 -15.00
CA GLN A 393 -11.89 10.80 -14.15
C GLN A 393 -11.47 10.77 -12.68
N SER A 394 -12.35 11.21 -11.78
CA SER A 394 -12.14 11.18 -10.33
C SER A 394 -13.44 10.84 -9.61
N ARG A 395 -13.64 9.56 -9.28
CA ARG A 395 -14.86 9.07 -8.61
C ARG A 395 -14.64 8.90 -7.10
N PRO A 396 -15.51 9.42 -6.23
CA PRO A 396 -15.48 9.13 -4.79
C PRO A 396 -15.66 7.63 -4.52
N ILE A 397 -14.91 7.10 -3.56
CA ILE A 397 -15.05 5.74 -3.04
C ILE A 397 -15.55 5.79 -1.59
N ALA A 398 -14.89 6.59 -0.75
CA ALA A 398 -15.25 6.73 0.64
C ALA A 398 -14.67 8.03 1.23
N ARG A 399 -15.34 8.57 2.25
CA ARG A 399 -14.83 9.65 3.09
C ARG A 399 -14.74 9.15 4.53
N THR A 400 -13.60 9.39 5.16
CA THR A 400 -13.33 8.95 6.55
C THR A 400 -12.79 10.10 7.39
N ALA A 401 -13.16 10.12 8.66
CA ALA A 401 -12.59 10.99 9.67
C ALA A 401 -12.43 10.19 10.96
N THR A 402 -11.23 10.21 11.52
CA THR A 402 -10.89 9.42 12.71
C THR A 402 -10.24 10.30 13.77
N PHE A 403 -10.58 10.03 15.02
CA PHE A 403 -9.88 10.52 16.20
C PHE A 403 -9.51 9.32 17.08
N VAL A 404 -8.21 9.05 17.19
CA VAL A 404 -7.65 8.08 18.16
C VAL A 404 -7.26 8.85 19.40
N PHE A 405 -7.55 8.33 20.58
CA PHE A 405 -7.35 9.07 21.82
C PHE A 405 -6.89 8.18 22.97
N LEU A 406 -6.32 8.86 23.97
CA LEU A 406 -6.01 8.35 25.30
C LEU A 406 -6.47 9.37 26.34
N ILE A 407 -6.82 8.89 27.53
CA ILE A 407 -7.16 9.68 28.71
C ILE A 407 -6.29 9.14 29.85
N ASP A 408 -5.40 10.00 30.32
CA ASP A 408 -4.36 9.68 31.28
C ASP A 408 -3.58 8.40 30.92
N ASN A 409 -3.39 7.51 31.89
CA ASN A 409 -2.69 6.23 31.75
C ASN A 409 -3.68 5.06 31.82
N ARG A 410 -4.95 5.26 31.44
CA ARG A 410 -5.99 4.25 31.73
C ARG A 410 -6.93 3.99 30.57
N PHE A 411 -7.47 5.02 29.94
CA PHE A 411 -8.48 4.84 28.89
C PHE A 411 -7.90 5.23 27.55
N PHE A 412 -8.36 4.54 26.51
CA PHE A 412 -7.97 4.81 25.15
C PHE A 412 -9.04 4.28 24.21
N GLY A 413 -9.07 4.79 22.99
CA GLY A 413 -10.10 4.43 22.04
C GLY A 413 -9.95 5.11 20.70
N THR A 414 -10.90 4.81 19.82
CA THR A 414 -10.98 5.40 18.49
C THR A 414 -12.43 5.74 18.18
N ILE A 415 -12.67 6.94 17.64
CA ILE A 415 -13.94 7.33 17.04
C ILE A 415 -13.73 7.55 15.55
N THR A 416 -14.46 6.81 14.72
CA THR A 416 -14.39 6.91 13.25
C THR A 416 -15.78 7.23 12.69
N ALA A 417 -15.85 8.27 11.87
CA ALA A 417 -16.98 8.55 11.00
C ALA A 417 -16.60 8.14 9.57
N GLN A 418 -17.46 7.37 8.90
CA GLN A 418 -17.22 6.88 7.56
C GLN A 418 -18.50 6.94 6.71
N VAL A 419 -18.36 7.45 5.49
CA VAL A 419 -19.37 7.33 4.44
C VAL A 419 -18.72 6.58 3.28
N SER A 420 -19.34 5.47 2.87
CA SER A 420 -18.86 4.62 1.78
C SER A 420 -19.74 4.79 0.55
N GLY A 421 -19.17 4.54 -0.63
CA GLY A 421 -19.86 4.59 -1.91
C GLY A 421 -19.77 5.94 -2.61
N PRO A 422 -20.35 6.05 -3.83
CA PRO A 422 -20.28 7.26 -4.64
C PRO A 422 -20.79 8.53 -3.94
N GLN A 423 -21.81 8.39 -3.07
CA GLN A 423 -22.41 9.49 -2.29
C GLN A 423 -21.44 10.12 -1.28
N SER A 424 -20.31 9.46 -0.97
CA SER A 424 -19.27 10.04 -0.12
C SER A 424 -18.72 11.37 -0.67
N GLY A 425 -18.85 11.61 -1.98
CA GLY A 425 -18.52 12.89 -2.60
C GLY A 425 -19.38 14.07 -2.15
N ASP A 426 -20.57 13.82 -1.59
CA ASP A 426 -21.51 14.85 -1.15
C ASP A 426 -21.22 15.34 0.29
N PHE A 427 -20.25 14.71 0.97
CA PHE A 427 -19.88 15.03 2.34
C PHE A 427 -18.56 15.80 2.44
N SER A 428 -18.50 16.79 3.33
CA SER A 428 -17.34 17.67 3.52
C SER A 428 -16.72 17.65 4.93
N PHE A 429 -17.13 16.71 5.80
CA PHE A 429 -16.63 16.65 7.18
C PHE A 429 -15.13 16.35 7.29
N THR A 430 -14.47 16.85 8.32
CA THR A 430 -13.06 16.55 8.64
C THR A 430 -12.97 15.79 9.96
N SER A 431 -11.75 15.53 10.44
CA SER A 431 -11.48 15.02 11.78
C SER A 431 -12.03 15.88 12.93
N SER A 432 -12.51 17.11 12.68
CA SER A 432 -13.25 17.87 13.70
C SER A 432 -14.55 17.18 14.13
N LEU A 433 -15.19 16.39 13.25
CA LEU A 433 -16.41 15.66 13.56
C LEU A 433 -16.20 14.60 14.67
N PRO A 434 -15.29 13.60 14.53
CA PRO A 434 -15.06 12.63 15.59
C PRO A 434 -14.51 13.28 16.87
N VAL A 435 -13.73 14.35 16.78
CA VAL A 435 -13.29 15.13 17.97
C VAL A 435 -14.49 15.77 18.68
N ARG A 436 -15.47 16.30 17.94
CA ARG A 436 -16.70 16.86 18.52
C ARG A 436 -17.58 15.78 19.14
N ILE A 437 -17.70 14.61 18.50
CA ILE A 437 -18.41 13.46 19.07
C ILE A 437 -17.75 13.04 20.38
N PHE A 438 -16.41 12.93 20.41
CA PHE A 438 -15.67 12.67 21.64
C PHE A 438 -16.03 13.66 22.74
N ARG A 439 -16.03 14.97 22.45
CA ARG A 439 -16.38 16.00 23.44
C ARG A 439 -17.81 15.85 24.00
N LEU A 440 -18.77 15.43 23.18
CA LEU A 440 -20.15 15.20 23.62
C LEU A 440 -20.27 13.93 24.47
N PHE A 441 -19.49 12.90 24.16
CA PHE A 441 -19.49 11.63 24.87
C PHE A 441 -18.67 11.67 26.16
N ALA A 442 -17.57 12.42 26.19
CA ALA A 442 -16.58 12.44 27.26
C ALA A 442 -17.18 12.64 28.67
N PRO A 443 -18.15 13.54 28.92
CA PRO A 443 -18.77 13.66 30.25
C PRO A 443 -19.37 12.35 30.79
N HIS A 444 -19.84 11.45 29.91
CA HIS A 444 -20.37 10.14 30.31
C HIS A 444 -19.27 9.16 30.72
N LEU A 445 -18.02 9.41 30.31
CA LEU A 445 -16.86 8.66 30.78
C LEU A 445 -16.38 9.12 32.15
N HIS A 446 -16.77 10.31 32.61
CA HIS A 446 -16.24 10.94 33.82
C HIS A 446 -16.37 10.05 35.06
N ALA A 447 -17.53 9.39 35.25
CA ALA A 447 -17.77 8.46 36.35
C ALA A 447 -16.85 7.22 36.33
N TYR A 448 -16.35 6.81 35.17
CA TYR A 448 -15.43 5.68 35.03
C TYR A 448 -13.97 6.13 35.15
N VAL A 449 -13.66 7.33 34.66
CA VAL A 449 -12.33 7.94 34.73
C VAL A 449 -11.98 8.35 36.16
N MET A 450 -12.98 8.77 36.95
CA MET A 450 -12.86 9.19 38.35
C MET A 450 -13.66 8.27 39.29
N PRO A 451 -13.09 7.15 39.79
CA PRO A 451 -13.82 6.19 40.63
C PRO A 451 -14.28 6.73 42.00
N HIS A 452 -13.87 7.93 42.39
CA HIS A 452 -14.10 8.47 43.74
C HIS A 452 -15.16 9.59 43.83
N SER A 453 -15.91 9.90 42.76
CA SER A 453 -16.82 11.06 42.77
C SER A 453 -18.30 10.77 42.45
N PHE A 454 -18.83 9.58 42.75
CA PHE A 454 -20.29 9.39 42.80
C PHE A 454 -20.71 8.52 43.98
N LYS A 455 -21.20 9.16 45.05
CA LYS A 455 -22.31 8.56 45.82
C LYS A 455 -23.49 8.53 44.84
N ALA A 456 -23.85 7.34 44.38
CA ALA A 456 -24.92 7.14 43.43
C ALA A 456 -26.25 7.65 44.01
N GLU A 457 -26.74 8.81 43.55
CA GLU A 457 -28.17 9.05 43.53
C GLU A 457 -28.74 8.31 42.32
N ILE A 458 -29.59 7.33 42.62
CA ILE A 458 -30.30 6.50 41.66
C ILE A 458 -31.09 7.42 40.72
N ALA A 459 -30.75 7.39 39.43
CA ALA A 459 -31.45 8.14 38.40
C ALA A 459 -32.93 7.74 38.37
N LYS A 460 -33.83 8.71 38.58
CA LYS A 460 -35.28 8.49 38.41
C LYS A 460 -35.61 8.22 36.94
N PRO A 461 -36.52 7.27 36.64
CA PRO A 461 -36.90 6.97 35.26
C PRO A 461 -37.57 8.18 34.59
N LEU A 462 -37.18 8.43 33.34
CA LEU A 462 -37.74 9.47 32.49
C LEU A 462 -39.24 9.20 32.24
N GLN A 463 -40.10 10.14 32.65
CA GLN A 463 -41.51 10.11 32.25
C GLN A 463 -41.68 10.67 30.83
N PRO A 464 -42.55 10.06 30.00
CA PRO A 464 -42.84 10.55 28.66
C PRO A 464 -43.59 11.89 28.74
N ARG A 465 -43.18 12.85 27.90
CA ARG A 465 -43.87 14.13 27.75
C ARG A 465 -45.16 13.94 26.96
N SER A 466 -46.26 14.43 27.51
CA SER A 466 -47.59 14.60 26.88
C SER A 466 -47.57 15.66 25.79
#